data_AF-A0A958RT30-F1
#
_entry.id   AF-A0A958RT30-F1
#
_cell.length_a   1.000
_cell.length_b   1.000
_cell.length_c   1.000
_cell.angle_alpha   90.00
_cell.angle_beta   90.00
_cell.angle_gamma   90.00
#
_symmetry.space_group_name_H-M   'P 1'
#
loop_
_entity.id
_entity.type
_entity.pdbx_description
1 polymer ?
#
loop_
_entity_poly.entity_id
_entity_poly.type
_entity_poly.pdbx_seq_one_letter_code
_entity_poly.pdbx_strand_id
1 'polypeptide(L)'
;MLIHLLLLTFFQLQAKSDSNISRVNYEDRYKLTNVYEKLVDNKGNGFEPLYGTRNVRVVFHGIYYRSGANNYYHRTNKRANMNPMPNDGLLNLCQEGFKKAIYFYEENFDTAPKLTRCQDIEGNYNELKYVQLNPSDPEQMRLILETIHEAISDPSQGPILGHCWNGWHASGIAATFALRQFCGWTGEEGVSYWDQNTDGNNQDPPYERFRTKIREFEPYRDLKISRKRQREICPQP
;
A
#
# COMPACT_ATOMS: atom_id res chain seq x y z
N MET A 1 -38.57 40.24 -47.52
CA MET A 1 -37.14 40.07 -47.20
C MET A 1 -37.03 39.93 -45.69
N LEU A 2 -36.86 38.70 -45.18
CA LEU A 2 -36.14 38.32 -43.96
C LEU A 2 -36.48 36.85 -43.67
N ILE A 3 -35.52 35.95 -43.91
CA ILE A 3 -35.54 34.58 -43.40
C ILE A 3 -34.65 34.61 -42.14
N HIS A 4 -35.25 34.37 -40.97
CA HIS A 4 -34.49 34.15 -39.73
C HIS A 4 -34.16 32.67 -39.61
N LEU A 5 -32.87 32.36 -39.80
CA LEU A 5 -32.31 31.03 -39.57
C LEU A 5 -31.82 30.98 -38.12
N LEU A 6 -32.53 30.26 -37.25
CA LEU A 6 -32.06 29.95 -35.89
C LEU A 6 -31.13 28.73 -35.98
N LEU A 7 -29.83 28.92 -35.76
CA LEU A 7 -28.88 27.83 -35.52
C LEU A 7 -28.96 27.41 -34.06
N LEU A 8 -29.52 26.22 -33.81
CA LEU A 8 -29.38 25.51 -32.54
C LEU A 8 -28.04 24.76 -32.55
N THR A 9 -27.04 25.27 -31.84
CA THR A 9 -25.80 24.55 -31.57
C THR A 9 -26.06 23.51 -30.48
N PHE A 10 -26.08 22.23 -30.84
CA PHE A 10 -26.04 21.12 -29.90
C PHE A 10 -24.65 21.06 -29.24
N PHE A 11 -24.55 21.46 -27.97
CA PHE A 11 -23.44 21.05 -27.13
C PHE A 11 -23.65 19.58 -26.75
N GLN A 12 -22.86 18.68 -27.33
CA GLN A 12 -22.73 17.32 -26.80
C GLN A 12 -21.84 17.38 -25.55
N LEU A 13 -22.42 17.14 -24.37
CA LEU A 13 -21.66 16.75 -23.19
C LEU A 13 -21.12 15.35 -23.44
N GLN A 14 -19.81 15.21 -23.66
CA GLN A 14 -19.13 13.93 -23.54
C GLN A 14 -19.06 13.54 -22.07
N ALA A 15 -19.84 12.54 -21.68
CA ALA A 15 -19.66 11.86 -20.40
C ALA A 15 -18.27 11.18 -20.41
N LYS A 16 -17.42 11.56 -19.45
CA LYS A 16 -16.13 10.90 -19.22
C LYS A 16 -16.43 9.47 -18.75
N SER A 17 -15.97 8.48 -19.52
CA SER A 17 -16.15 7.06 -19.23
C SER A 17 -15.60 6.70 -17.83
N ASP A 18 -16.45 6.16 -16.95
CA ASP A 18 -16.11 5.58 -15.63
C ASP A 18 -15.26 4.28 -15.71
N SER A 19 -14.66 3.99 -16.86
CA SER A 19 -14.05 2.69 -17.18
C SER A 19 -12.73 2.37 -16.48
N ASN A 20 -12.25 3.19 -15.52
CA ASN A 20 -10.95 3.01 -14.87
C ASN A 20 -11.02 2.91 -13.33
N ILE A 21 -12.20 2.97 -12.72
CA ILE A 21 -12.34 2.74 -11.28
C ILE A 21 -12.60 1.25 -11.05
N SER A 22 -11.70 0.59 -10.32
CA SER A 22 -11.88 -0.83 -9.98
C SER A 22 -13.15 -1.04 -9.17
N ARG A 23 -13.89 -2.11 -9.47
CA ARG A 23 -15.11 -2.51 -8.73
C ARG A 23 -14.82 -3.59 -7.70
N VAL A 24 -13.55 -3.91 -7.46
CA VAL A 24 -13.12 -4.92 -6.51
C VAL A 24 -13.42 -4.45 -5.09
N ASN A 25 -14.25 -5.20 -4.37
CA ASN A 25 -14.37 -5.04 -2.93
C ASN A 25 -13.21 -5.76 -2.24
N TYR A 26 -12.20 -5.01 -1.82
CA TYR A 26 -11.01 -5.56 -1.18
C TYR A 26 -11.22 -6.06 0.26
N GLU A 27 -12.30 -5.67 0.93
CA GLU A 27 -12.72 -6.28 2.20
C GLU A 27 -13.18 -7.72 1.96
N ASP A 28 -14.08 -7.92 1.01
CA ASP A 28 -14.59 -9.23 0.63
C ASP A 28 -13.52 -10.13 -0.01
N ARG A 29 -12.60 -9.52 -0.78
CA ARG A 29 -11.53 -10.25 -1.49
C ARG A 29 -10.54 -10.88 -0.53
N TYR A 30 -10.16 -10.17 0.54
CA TYR A 30 -9.11 -10.61 1.45
C TYR A 30 -9.63 -11.12 2.80
N LYS A 31 -10.87 -10.80 3.18
CA LYS A 31 -11.56 -11.34 4.37
C LYS A 31 -10.75 -11.24 5.66
N LEU A 32 -9.89 -10.23 5.77
CA LEU A 32 -9.15 -9.93 6.99
C LEU A 32 -10.02 -9.04 7.88
N THR A 33 -10.11 -9.37 9.15
CA THR A 33 -10.99 -8.64 10.10
C THR A 33 -10.24 -7.66 10.97
N ASN A 34 -8.92 -7.76 11.03
CA ASN A 34 -8.07 -6.87 11.81
C ASN A 34 -6.65 -6.77 11.22
N VAL A 35 -5.91 -5.76 11.64
CA VAL A 35 -4.57 -5.44 11.14
C VAL A 35 -3.46 -6.40 11.61
N TYR A 36 -3.79 -7.33 12.50
CA TYR A 36 -2.88 -8.34 13.06
C TYR A 36 -3.02 -9.71 12.39
N GLU A 37 -3.92 -9.87 11.42
CA GLU A 37 -4.02 -11.06 10.59
C GLU A 37 -3.07 -11.00 9.39
N LYS A 38 -2.50 -12.15 9.04
CA LYS A 38 -1.63 -12.30 7.86
C LYS A 38 -2.45 -12.92 6.74
N LEU A 39 -2.65 -12.19 5.64
CA LEU A 39 -3.22 -12.73 4.41
C LEU A 39 -2.26 -13.70 3.73
N VAL A 40 -0.97 -13.35 3.76
CA VAL A 40 0.13 -14.21 3.32
C VAL A 40 1.09 -14.37 4.49
N ASP A 41 1.42 -15.59 4.85
CA ASP A 41 2.28 -15.94 5.98
C ASP A 41 3.75 -15.52 5.76
N ASN A 42 4.58 -15.78 6.76
CA ASN A 42 6.02 -15.46 6.72
C ASN A 42 6.81 -16.28 5.70
N LYS A 43 6.22 -17.24 4.98
CA LYS A 43 6.86 -18.07 3.97
C LYS A 43 6.25 -17.88 2.57
N GLY A 44 5.30 -16.95 2.44
CA GLY A 44 4.61 -16.67 1.18
C GLY A 44 3.42 -17.58 0.88
N ASN A 45 2.84 -18.24 1.88
CA ASN A 45 1.65 -19.08 1.73
C ASN A 45 0.38 -18.37 2.23
N GLY A 46 -0.79 -18.87 1.84
CA GLY A 46 -2.09 -18.38 2.33
C GLY A 46 -2.95 -17.84 1.19
N PHE A 47 -2.44 -16.85 0.45
CA PHE A 47 -3.15 -16.25 -0.67
C PHE A 47 -2.28 -16.24 -1.93
N GLU A 48 -2.45 -17.28 -2.75
CA GLU A 48 -1.64 -17.52 -3.96
C GLU A 48 -1.61 -16.35 -4.96
N PRO A 49 -2.69 -15.58 -5.17
CA PRO A 49 -2.65 -14.43 -6.07
C PRO A 49 -1.73 -13.30 -5.62
N LEU A 50 -1.22 -13.33 -4.39
CA LEU A 50 -0.18 -12.41 -3.89
C LEU A 50 1.16 -13.14 -3.67
N TYR A 51 1.34 -14.33 -4.21
CA TYR A 51 2.60 -15.06 -4.12
C TYR A 51 3.75 -14.22 -4.67
N GLY A 52 4.94 -14.38 -4.09
CA GLY A 52 6.08 -13.46 -4.29
C GLY A 52 6.16 -12.39 -3.19
N THR A 53 5.05 -12.12 -2.50
CA THR A 53 5.04 -11.41 -1.20
C THR A 53 5.09 -12.40 -0.03
N ARG A 54 5.39 -11.89 1.17
CA ARG A 54 5.26 -12.62 2.45
C ARG A 54 4.81 -11.66 3.54
N ASN A 55 4.25 -12.17 4.63
CA ASN A 55 3.79 -11.37 5.77
C ASN A 55 2.89 -10.20 5.35
N VAL A 56 1.93 -10.47 4.46
CA VAL A 56 1.00 -9.46 3.96
C VAL A 56 -0.05 -9.18 5.01
N ARG A 57 -0.23 -7.90 5.34
CA ARG A 57 -1.26 -7.43 6.26
C ARG A 57 -1.95 -6.22 5.66
N VAL A 58 -3.26 -6.15 5.86
CA VAL A 58 -4.04 -4.95 5.52
C VAL A 58 -3.71 -3.86 6.54
N VAL A 59 -3.51 -2.64 6.05
CA VAL A 59 -3.51 -1.43 6.88
C VAL A 59 -4.81 -0.67 6.67
N PHE A 60 -5.15 -0.40 5.40
CA PHE A 60 -6.42 0.19 4.96
C PHE A 60 -6.93 -0.61 3.76
N HIS A 61 -8.12 -1.22 3.86
CA HIS A 61 -8.67 -2.03 2.77
C HIS A 61 -8.79 -1.22 1.47
N GLY A 62 -8.31 -1.81 0.37
CA GLY A 62 -8.31 -1.22 -0.97
C GLY A 62 -7.36 -0.03 -1.16
N ILE A 63 -6.59 0.34 -0.13
CA ILE A 63 -5.78 1.57 -0.14
C ILE A 63 -4.32 1.25 0.17
N TYR A 64 -4.02 0.66 1.33
CA TYR A 64 -2.64 0.44 1.76
C TYR A 64 -2.45 -0.88 2.50
N TYR A 65 -1.41 -1.59 2.08
CA TYR A 65 -1.00 -2.90 2.57
C TYR A 65 0.48 -2.89 2.90
N ARG A 66 0.88 -3.66 3.90
CA ARG A 66 2.29 -3.89 4.24
C ARG A 66 2.70 -5.32 3.96
N SER A 67 3.95 -5.54 3.58
CA SER A 67 4.50 -6.89 3.40
C SER A 67 6.03 -6.96 3.47
N GLY A 68 6.55 -8.17 3.29
CA GLY A 68 7.92 -8.46 2.87
C GLY A 68 7.97 -9.04 1.45
N ALA A 69 9.18 -9.17 0.92
CA ALA A 69 9.43 -9.86 -0.36
C ALA A 69 9.79 -11.33 -0.12
N ASN A 70 9.15 -12.25 -0.83
CA ASN A 70 9.35 -13.69 -0.63
C ASN A 70 10.58 -14.26 -1.34
N ASN A 71 11.73 -13.62 -1.15
CA ASN A 71 12.97 -14.00 -1.83
C ASN A 71 13.55 -15.31 -1.30
N TYR A 72 13.70 -15.43 0.02
CA TYR A 72 14.37 -16.57 0.65
C TYR A 72 13.53 -17.85 0.60
N TYR A 73 12.21 -17.72 0.82
CA TYR A 73 11.28 -18.85 0.79
C TYR A 73 10.60 -19.08 -0.56
N HIS A 74 11.05 -18.39 -1.62
CA HIS A 74 10.52 -18.59 -2.95
C HIS A 74 10.59 -20.08 -3.36
N ARG A 75 9.54 -20.62 -3.96
CA ARG A 75 9.46 -22.04 -4.37
C ARG A 75 10.42 -22.34 -5.52
N THR A 76 10.48 -21.48 -6.53
CA THR A 76 11.16 -21.74 -7.82
C THR A 76 12.28 -20.78 -8.19
N ASN A 77 12.40 -19.64 -7.50
CA ASN A 77 13.30 -18.53 -7.85
C ASN A 77 13.87 -17.91 -6.58
N LYS A 78 14.57 -18.73 -5.78
CA LYS A 78 15.14 -18.29 -4.50
C LYS A 78 16.25 -17.28 -4.74
N ARG A 79 16.22 -16.21 -3.96
CA ARG A 79 17.23 -15.14 -3.97
C ARG A 79 17.62 -14.80 -2.54
N ALA A 80 18.72 -14.07 -2.37
CA ALA A 80 19.07 -13.54 -1.06
C ALA A 80 17.92 -12.69 -0.51
N ASN A 81 17.66 -12.76 0.80
CA ASN A 81 16.52 -12.06 1.41
C ASN A 81 16.57 -10.53 1.20
N MET A 82 17.80 -9.98 1.14
CA MET A 82 18.10 -8.57 0.91
C MET A 82 17.97 -8.17 -0.57
N ASN A 83 16.83 -8.51 -1.17
CA ASN A 83 16.48 -8.13 -2.53
C ASN A 83 15.12 -7.45 -2.56
N PRO A 84 14.86 -6.62 -3.59
CA PRO A 84 13.54 -6.13 -3.94
C PRO A 84 12.53 -7.28 -4.13
N MET A 85 11.26 -6.93 -4.35
CA MET A 85 10.19 -7.86 -4.72
C MET A 85 10.61 -8.71 -5.94
N PRO A 86 10.31 -10.02 -5.98
CA PRO A 86 10.51 -10.81 -7.19
C PRO A 86 9.56 -10.38 -8.29
N ASN A 87 9.99 -10.56 -9.56
CA ASN A 87 9.28 -10.03 -10.71
C ASN A 87 7.86 -10.62 -10.84
N ASP A 88 7.70 -11.91 -10.51
CA ASP A 88 6.39 -12.56 -10.42
C ASP A 88 5.55 -12.01 -9.26
N GLY A 89 6.17 -11.65 -8.12
CA GLY A 89 5.50 -10.90 -7.05
C GLY A 89 4.95 -9.55 -7.52
N LEU A 90 5.72 -8.79 -8.31
CA LEU A 90 5.24 -7.53 -8.90
C LEU A 90 4.14 -7.76 -9.95
N LEU A 91 4.23 -8.84 -10.73
CA LEU A 91 3.19 -9.21 -11.68
C LEU A 91 1.88 -9.57 -10.96
N ASN A 92 1.98 -10.39 -9.91
CA ASN A 92 0.85 -10.80 -9.09
C ASN A 92 0.16 -9.60 -8.42
N LEU A 93 0.94 -8.64 -7.90
CA LEU A 93 0.40 -7.39 -7.37
C LEU A 93 -0.33 -6.57 -8.44
N CYS A 94 0.28 -6.43 -9.62
CA CYS A 94 -0.36 -5.76 -10.75
C CYS A 94 -1.69 -6.45 -11.09
N GLN A 95 -1.71 -7.78 -11.18
CA GLN A 95 -2.92 -8.53 -11.52
C GLN A 95 -4.01 -8.40 -10.46
N GLU A 96 -3.65 -8.28 -9.17
CA GLU A 96 -4.58 -7.98 -8.08
C GLU A 96 -5.04 -6.50 -8.03
N GLY A 97 -4.66 -5.69 -9.02
CA GLY A 97 -5.12 -4.31 -9.18
C GLY A 97 -4.28 -3.26 -8.44
N PHE A 98 -3.18 -3.66 -7.78
CA PHE A 98 -2.27 -2.68 -7.17
C PHE A 98 -1.68 -1.77 -8.24
N LYS A 99 -1.58 -0.47 -7.92
CA LYS A 99 -1.05 0.56 -8.83
C LYS A 99 0.33 1.05 -8.41
N LYS A 100 0.71 0.85 -7.15
CA LYS A 100 2.04 1.21 -6.65
C LYS A 100 2.58 0.18 -5.65
N ALA A 101 3.85 -0.16 -5.81
CA ALA A 101 4.64 -0.85 -4.80
C ALA A 101 5.79 0.07 -4.34
N ILE A 102 6.11 0.04 -3.06
CA ILE A 102 7.18 0.84 -2.46
C ILE A 102 8.15 -0.11 -1.76
N TYR A 103 9.40 -0.14 -2.22
CA TYR A 103 10.48 -0.85 -1.55
C TYR A 103 11.17 0.08 -0.56
N PHE A 104 11.26 -0.34 0.70
CA PHE A 104 11.74 0.54 1.77
C PHE A 104 13.26 0.60 1.97
N TYR A 105 14.02 0.03 1.02
CA TYR A 105 15.46 -0.15 1.08
C TYR A 105 16.07 0.16 -0.28
N GLU A 106 17.32 0.57 -0.33
CA GLU A 106 18.01 0.88 -1.59
C GLU A 106 18.67 -0.36 -2.20
N GLU A 107 19.00 -1.33 -1.36
CA GLU A 107 19.76 -2.52 -1.70
C GLU A 107 19.16 -3.25 -2.89
N ASN A 108 19.93 -3.30 -3.98
CA ASN A 108 19.62 -3.95 -5.25
C ASN A 108 18.42 -3.37 -6.01
N PHE A 109 17.93 -2.18 -5.65
CA PHE A 109 16.78 -1.58 -6.33
C PHE A 109 17.09 -1.10 -7.74
N ASP A 110 18.32 -0.69 -8.04
CA ASP A 110 18.70 -0.14 -9.35
C ASP A 110 18.43 -1.10 -10.52
N THR A 111 18.50 -2.41 -10.27
CA THR A 111 18.24 -3.46 -11.26
C THR A 111 16.79 -3.97 -11.22
N ALA A 112 15.98 -3.50 -10.27
CA ALA A 112 14.57 -3.87 -10.18
C ALA A 112 13.74 -3.16 -11.28
N PRO A 113 12.70 -3.81 -11.82
CA PRO A 113 11.80 -3.17 -12.77
C PRO A 113 11.11 -1.97 -12.10
N LYS A 114 10.98 -0.84 -12.81
CA LYS A 114 10.29 0.35 -12.27
C LYS A 114 8.80 0.37 -12.58
N LEU A 115 8.37 -0.50 -13.49
CA LEU A 115 7.00 -0.58 -13.99
C LEU A 115 6.67 -2.01 -14.37
N THR A 116 5.50 -2.50 -13.97
CA THR A 116 4.94 -3.78 -14.41
C THR A 116 3.57 -3.53 -15.03
N ARG A 117 3.30 -4.16 -16.17
CA ARG A 117 2.03 -4.05 -16.90
C ARG A 117 1.33 -5.39 -16.93
N CYS A 118 0.01 -5.38 -16.81
CA CYS A 118 -0.80 -6.60 -16.77
C CYS A 118 -2.26 -6.33 -17.14
N GLN A 119 -3.06 -7.39 -17.19
CA GLN A 119 -4.51 -7.29 -17.01
C GLN A 119 -4.81 -7.60 -15.53
N ASP A 120 -5.68 -6.80 -14.92
CA ASP A 120 -6.12 -7.04 -13.55
C ASP A 120 -7.19 -8.14 -13.46
N ILE A 121 -7.65 -8.45 -12.24
CA ILE A 121 -8.68 -9.46 -11.98
C ILE A 121 -10.04 -9.15 -12.62
N GLU A 122 -10.28 -7.91 -13.05
CA GLU A 122 -11.47 -7.51 -13.80
C GLU A 122 -11.22 -7.53 -15.32
N GLY A 123 -10.01 -7.90 -15.76
CA GLY A 123 -9.58 -7.91 -17.16
C GLY A 123 -9.19 -6.54 -17.70
N ASN A 124 -9.15 -5.50 -16.86
CA ASN A 124 -8.78 -4.16 -17.28
C ASN A 124 -7.26 -4.03 -17.40
N TYR A 125 -6.81 -3.12 -18.26
CA TYR A 125 -5.39 -2.78 -18.33
C TYR A 125 -4.93 -2.14 -17.02
N ASN A 126 -3.83 -2.66 -16.47
CA ASN A 126 -3.23 -2.12 -15.26
C ASN A 126 -1.72 -1.88 -15.40
N GLU A 127 -1.23 -0.86 -14.70
CA GLU A 127 0.19 -0.57 -14.51
C GLU A 127 0.50 -0.44 -13.01
N LEU A 128 1.50 -1.19 -12.56
CA LEU A 128 2.08 -1.09 -11.22
C LEU A 128 3.40 -0.32 -11.29
N LYS A 129 3.46 0.87 -10.69
CA LYS A 129 4.71 1.62 -10.50
C LYS A 129 5.47 1.06 -9.30
N TYR A 130 6.76 0.78 -9.48
CA TYR A 130 7.61 0.30 -8.39
C TYR A 130 8.68 1.35 -8.08
N VAL A 131 8.62 1.88 -6.85
CA VAL A 131 9.49 2.97 -6.39
C VAL A 131 10.23 2.56 -5.12
N GLN A 132 11.31 3.27 -4.82
CA GLN A 132 12.06 3.12 -3.57
C GLN A 132 11.92 4.41 -2.78
N LEU A 133 11.60 4.26 -1.49
CA LEU A 133 11.50 5.35 -0.52
C LEU A 133 11.98 4.84 0.84
N ASN A 134 12.59 5.67 1.67
CA ASN A 134 13.07 5.28 3.00
C ASN A 134 12.15 5.83 4.10
N PRO A 135 11.38 5.00 4.83
CA PRO A 135 10.49 5.48 5.89
C PRO A 135 11.24 5.97 7.14
N SER A 136 12.57 5.78 7.21
CA SER A 136 13.39 6.36 8.28
C SER A 136 13.80 7.81 8.01
N ASP A 137 13.70 8.25 6.75
CA ASP A 137 13.91 9.62 6.30
C ASP A 137 12.59 10.40 6.40
N PRO A 138 12.54 11.53 7.13
CA PRO A 138 11.29 12.27 7.34
C PRO A 138 10.64 12.81 6.06
N GLU A 139 11.43 13.24 5.07
CA GLU A 139 10.90 13.80 3.82
C GLU A 139 10.28 12.70 2.95
N GLN A 140 10.97 11.56 2.85
CA GLN A 140 10.46 10.41 2.10
C GLN A 140 9.29 9.74 2.83
N MET A 141 9.29 9.72 4.16
CA MET A 141 8.14 9.25 4.94
C MET A 141 6.91 10.15 4.73
N ARG A 142 7.09 11.47 4.64
CA ARG A 142 6.01 12.36 4.23
C ARG A 142 5.49 12.02 2.83
N LEU A 143 6.38 11.77 1.85
CA LEU A 143 5.97 11.38 0.50
C LEU A 143 5.20 10.04 0.47
N ILE A 144 5.55 9.09 1.33
CA ILE A 144 4.78 7.85 1.52
C ILE A 144 3.36 8.17 2.02
N LEU A 145 3.23 9.06 3.00
CA LEU A 145 1.93 9.47 3.53
C LEU A 145 1.10 10.26 2.52
N GLU A 146 1.72 11.15 1.74
CA GLU A 146 1.08 11.86 0.63
C GLU A 146 0.56 10.89 -0.43
N THR A 147 1.36 9.90 -0.80
CA THR A 147 0.96 8.82 -1.71
C THR A 147 -0.25 8.04 -1.18
N ILE A 148 -0.29 7.72 0.12
CA ILE A 148 -1.43 7.04 0.73
C ILE A 148 -2.65 7.98 0.77
N HIS A 149 -2.45 9.25 1.10
CA HIS A 149 -3.51 10.27 1.14
C HIS A 149 -4.17 10.43 -0.24
N GLU A 150 -3.39 10.46 -1.32
CA GLU A 150 -3.90 10.46 -2.70
C GLU A 150 -4.80 9.25 -2.96
N ALA A 151 -4.38 8.03 -2.58
CA ALA A 151 -5.20 6.83 -2.73
C ALA A 151 -6.45 6.81 -1.83
N ILE A 152 -6.40 7.45 -0.66
CA ILE A 152 -7.59 7.64 0.18
C ILE A 152 -8.62 8.55 -0.52
N SER A 153 -8.15 9.59 -1.21
CA SER A 153 -8.97 10.61 -1.88
C SER A 153 -9.46 10.21 -3.27
N ASP A 154 -8.70 9.42 -4.01
CA ASP A 154 -8.97 9.03 -5.38
C ASP A 154 -8.84 7.49 -5.54
N PRO A 155 -9.97 6.75 -5.57
CA PRO A 155 -9.95 5.30 -5.76
C PRO A 155 -9.30 4.83 -7.07
N SER A 156 -9.16 5.70 -8.08
CA SER A 156 -8.46 5.33 -9.33
C SER A 156 -6.94 5.15 -9.14
N GLN A 157 -6.39 5.66 -8.04
CA GLN A 157 -5.00 5.40 -7.63
C GLN A 157 -4.78 3.97 -7.13
N GLY A 158 -5.85 3.21 -6.87
CA GLY A 158 -5.82 1.80 -6.47
C GLY A 158 -4.99 1.48 -5.22
N PRO A 159 -4.85 0.19 -4.87
CA PRO A 159 -4.08 -0.23 -3.71
C PRO A 159 -2.57 0.02 -3.87
N ILE A 160 -1.95 0.33 -2.73
CA ILE A 160 -0.50 0.49 -2.57
C ILE A 160 0.03 -0.62 -1.67
N LEU A 161 1.17 -1.22 -2.04
CA LEU A 161 1.91 -2.14 -1.19
C LEU A 161 3.26 -1.53 -0.76
N GLY A 162 3.42 -1.26 0.53
CA GLY A 162 4.71 -0.91 1.12
C GLY A 162 5.42 -2.16 1.65
N HIS A 163 6.66 -2.40 1.23
CA HIS A 163 7.36 -3.62 1.65
C HIS A 163 8.83 -3.41 2.04
N CYS A 164 9.29 -4.28 2.92
CA CYS A 164 10.70 -4.45 3.26
C CYS A 164 11.12 -5.90 2.93
N TRP A 165 12.21 -6.42 3.50
CA TRP A 165 12.63 -7.80 3.24
C TRP A 165 11.68 -8.83 3.88
N ASN A 166 11.39 -8.68 5.17
CA ASN A 166 10.60 -9.67 5.92
C ASN A 166 9.16 -9.23 6.23
N GLY A 167 8.84 -7.96 6.03
CA GLY A 167 7.54 -7.41 6.38
C GLY A 167 7.37 -7.01 7.85
N TRP A 168 8.46 -6.85 8.60
CA TRP A 168 8.43 -6.53 10.02
C TRP A 168 8.76 -5.06 10.31
N HIS A 169 9.98 -4.62 9.98
CA HIS A 169 10.52 -3.36 10.48
C HIS A 169 10.09 -2.15 9.66
N ALA A 170 10.73 -1.89 8.51
CA ALA A 170 10.50 -0.66 7.75
C ALA A 170 9.05 -0.55 7.23
N SER A 171 8.47 -1.64 6.72
CA SER A 171 7.07 -1.64 6.31
C SER A 171 6.10 -1.54 7.48
N GLY A 172 6.51 -2.01 8.67
CA GLY A 172 5.75 -1.77 9.88
C GLY A 172 5.78 -0.34 10.35
N ILE A 173 6.93 0.33 10.29
CA ILE A 173 7.05 1.75 10.63
C ILE A 173 6.16 2.60 9.71
N ALA A 174 6.23 2.38 8.40
CA ALA A 174 5.39 3.10 7.45
C ALA A 174 3.89 2.88 7.72
N ALA A 175 3.48 1.64 8.04
CA ALA A 175 2.10 1.34 8.42
C ALA A 175 1.68 2.01 9.72
N THR A 176 2.52 2.00 10.75
CA THR A 176 2.26 2.69 12.01
C THR A 176 2.06 4.18 11.77
N PHE A 177 2.92 4.82 10.99
CA PHE A 177 2.81 6.26 10.73
C PHE A 177 1.54 6.58 9.93
N ALA A 178 1.15 5.72 8.99
CA ALA A 178 -0.11 5.87 8.28
C ALA A 178 -1.33 5.77 9.23
N LEU A 179 -1.34 4.81 10.14
CA LEU A 179 -2.41 4.64 11.15
C LEU A 179 -2.47 5.86 12.09
N ARG A 180 -1.32 6.36 12.55
CA ARG A 180 -1.25 7.58 13.35
C ARG A 180 -1.71 8.81 12.58
N GLN A 181 -1.31 8.95 11.32
CA GLN A 181 -1.67 10.08 10.45
C GLN A 181 -3.17 10.14 10.16
N PHE A 182 -3.76 9.02 9.74
CA PHE A 182 -5.11 9.00 9.18
C PHE A 182 -6.17 8.52 10.15
N CYS A 183 -5.83 7.67 11.13
CA CYS A 183 -6.78 7.05 12.05
C CYS A 183 -6.71 7.58 13.48
N GLY A 184 -5.82 8.54 13.75
CA GLY A 184 -5.72 9.19 15.05
C GLY A 184 -5.18 8.29 16.15
N TRP A 185 -4.49 7.20 15.79
CA TRP A 185 -3.83 6.33 16.75
C TRP A 185 -2.77 7.11 17.55
N THR A 186 -2.78 6.87 18.85
CA THR A 186 -1.80 7.38 19.81
C THR A 186 -0.42 6.79 19.55
N GLY A 187 0.60 7.39 20.17
CA GLY A 187 1.96 6.86 20.14
C GLY A 187 2.04 5.42 20.65
N GLU A 188 1.36 5.11 21.76
CA GLU A 188 1.39 3.77 22.35
C GLU A 188 0.61 2.73 21.54
N GLU A 189 -0.54 3.09 20.96
CA GLU A 189 -1.24 2.20 20.01
C GLU A 189 -0.35 1.89 18.80
N GLY A 190 0.36 2.90 18.29
CA GLY A 190 1.33 2.72 17.21
C GLY A 190 2.49 1.79 17.57
N VAL A 191 3.04 1.93 18.79
CA VAL A 191 4.12 1.06 19.29
C VAL A 191 3.61 -0.37 19.46
N SER A 192 2.47 -0.54 20.12
CA SER A 192 1.80 -1.84 20.32
C SER A 192 1.59 -2.56 18.99
N TYR A 193 1.07 -1.86 17.99
CA TYR A 193 0.87 -2.42 16.65
C TYR A 193 2.19 -2.82 16.00
N TRP A 194 3.21 -1.98 16.07
CA TRP A 194 4.50 -2.30 15.48
C TRP A 194 5.12 -3.52 16.13
N ASP A 195 5.13 -3.57 17.46
CA ASP A 195 5.68 -4.67 18.26
C ASP A 195 5.01 -6.00 17.92
N GLN A 196 3.67 -6.05 17.96
CA GLN A 196 2.90 -7.26 17.67
C GLN A 196 3.12 -7.77 16.24
N ASN A 197 3.37 -6.87 15.27
CA ASN A 197 3.51 -7.23 13.87
C ASN A 197 4.95 -7.49 13.41
N THR A 198 5.92 -7.50 14.33
CA THR A 198 7.31 -7.90 14.05
C THR A 198 7.59 -9.38 14.31
N ASP A 199 6.60 -10.13 14.81
CA ASP A 199 6.74 -11.54 15.19
C ASP A 199 7.93 -11.80 16.14
N GLY A 200 8.21 -10.85 17.04
CA GLY A 200 9.33 -10.92 17.99
C GLY A 200 10.70 -10.56 17.41
N ASN A 201 10.79 -10.07 16.17
CA ASN A 201 12.06 -9.72 15.54
C ASN A 201 12.56 -8.31 15.89
N ASN A 202 12.12 -7.73 17.01
CA ASN A 202 12.44 -6.35 17.39
C ASN A 202 12.80 -6.20 18.89
N GLN A 203 13.29 -7.27 19.51
CA GLN A 203 13.60 -7.32 20.94
C GLN A 203 14.94 -6.67 21.29
N ASP A 204 15.85 -6.52 20.32
CA ASP A 204 17.17 -5.96 20.60
C ASP A 204 17.09 -4.46 20.96
N PRO A 205 17.95 -3.97 21.87
CA PRO A 205 17.95 -2.56 22.32
C PRO A 205 17.93 -1.50 21.20
N PRO A 206 18.59 -1.69 20.03
CA PRO A 206 18.54 -0.71 18.94
C PRO A 206 17.14 -0.41 18.39
N TYR A 207 16.14 -1.25 18.65
CA TYR A 207 14.77 -1.03 18.18
C TYR A 207 14.00 0.02 19.01
N GLU A 208 14.46 0.38 20.20
CA GLU A 208 13.84 1.44 21.02
C GLU A 208 13.80 2.81 20.35
N ARG A 209 14.79 3.10 19.48
CA ARG A 209 14.78 4.34 18.69
C ARG A 209 13.56 4.43 17.78
N PHE A 210 13.06 3.30 17.28
CA PHE A 210 11.88 3.27 16.44
C PHE A 210 10.60 3.42 17.26
N ARG A 211 10.53 2.83 18.47
CA ARG A 211 9.41 3.06 19.40
C ARG A 211 9.32 4.52 19.80
N THR A 212 10.47 5.16 20.06
CA THR A 212 10.57 6.60 20.35
C THR A 212 10.07 7.44 19.18
N LYS A 213 10.59 7.20 17.97
CA LYS A 213 10.11 7.87 16.74
C LYS A 213 8.61 7.67 16.52
N ILE A 214 8.11 6.45 16.76
CA ILE A 214 6.68 6.17 16.67
C ILE A 214 5.93 7.05 17.65
N ARG A 215 6.31 7.15 18.93
CA ARG A 215 5.61 7.96 19.94
C ARG A 215 5.61 9.45 19.63
N GLU A 216 6.76 9.95 19.18
CA GLU A 216 7.00 11.37 18.93
C GLU A 216 6.40 11.86 17.61
N PHE A 217 5.97 10.96 16.71
CA PHE A 217 5.35 11.36 15.45
C PHE A 217 4.11 12.24 15.67
N GLU A 218 4.09 13.40 14.99
CA GLU A 218 2.96 14.31 14.96
C GLU A 218 2.30 14.29 13.57
N PRO A 219 0.98 14.02 13.47
CA PRO A 219 0.29 14.02 12.19
C PRO A 219 0.36 15.36 11.45
N TYR A 220 0.67 15.30 10.17
CA TYR A 220 0.68 16.44 9.25
C TYR A 220 -0.73 17.02 9.11
N ARG A 221 -0.87 18.33 9.34
CA ARG A 221 -2.18 19.01 9.37
C ARG A 221 -2.84 19.10 7.99
N ASP A 222 -2.03 19.18 6.95
CA ASP A 222 -2.42 19.27 5.54
C ASP A 222 -2.81 17.91 4.93
N LEU A 223 -2.45 16.79 5.57
CA LEU A 223 -2.86 15.44 5.18
C LEU A 223 -4.05 14.90 5.99
N LYS A 224 -4.88 15.80 6.54
CA LYS A 224 -6.06 15.41 7.31
C LYS A 224 -7.18 14.93 6.40
N ILE A 225 -7.77 13.79 6.76
CA ILE A 225 -8.97 13.25 6.12
C ILE A 225 -10.23 13.52 6.96
N SER A 226 -11.40 13.50 6.33
CA SER A 226 -12.66 13.75 7.02
C SER A 226 -12.99 12.65 8.04
N ARG A 227 -13.70 12.99 9.12
CA ARG A 227 -14.22 12.01 10.10
C ARG A 227 -15.05 10.90 9.46
N LYS A 228 -15.79 11.20 8.38
CA LYS A 228 -16.53 10.20 7.61
C LYS A 228 -15.56 9.20 6.98
N ARG A 229 -14.54 9.70 6.30
CA ARG A 229 -13.53 8.85 5.65
C ARG A 229 -12.74 8.02 6.66
N GLN A 230 -12.40 8.58 7.82
CA GLN A 230 -11.78 7.82 8.91
C GLN A 230 -12.63 6.60 9.31
N ARG A 231 -13.94 6.78 9.53
CA ARG A 231 -14.84 5.67 9.90
C ARG A 231 -14.96 4.59 8.82
N GLU A 232 -14.74 4.94 7.56
CA GLU A 232 -14.81 4.00 6.45
C GLU A 232 -13.54 3.15 6.34
N ILE A 233 -12.36 3.75 6.54
CA ILE A 233 -11.08 3.08 6.20
C ILE A 233 -10.29 2.60 7.42
N CYS A 234 -10.56 3.15 8.60
CA CYS A 234 -9.72 2.93 9.76
C CYS A 234 -10.09 1.64 10.48
N PRO A 235 -9.09 0.78 10.75
CA PRO A 235 -9.30 -0.40 11.57
C PRO A 235 -9.51 0.00 13.04
N GLN A 236 -10.19 -0.87 13.79
CA GLN A 236 -10.20 -0.76 15.25
C GLN A 236 -8.80 -1.11 15.80
N PRO A 237 -8.27 -0.34 16.77
CA PRO A 237 -6.99 -0.62 17.43
C PRO A 237 -6.89 -2.02 18.06
#